data_AF-A0A7X3UA37-F1
#
_entry.id   AF-A0A7X3UA37-F1
#
_cell.length_a   1.000
_cell.length_b   1.000
_cell.length_c   1.000
_cell.angle_alpha   90.00
_cell.angle_beta   90.00
_cell.angle_gamma   90.00
#
_symmetry.space_group_name_H-M   'P 1'
#
loop_
_entity.id
_entity.type
_entity.pdbx_description
1 polymer ?
#
loop_
_entity_poly.entity_id
_entity_poly.type
_entity_poly.pdbx_seq_one_letter_code
_entity_poly.pdbx_strand_id
1 'polypeptide(L)' 'MSAELLKALRDVVGREHVLHKPEDLLVYELDGTIDRSLPDAVVFPANTE' A
#
# COMPACT_ATOMS: atom_id res chain seq x y z
N MET A 1 -9.74 -3.40 1.41
CA MET A 1 -8.69 -4.45 1.29
C MET A 1 -9.17 -5.80 1.83
N SER A 2 -9.02 -6.89 1.07
CA SER A 2 -9.29 -8.26 1.57
C SER A 2 -8.06 -8.88 2.25
N ALA A 3 -8.28 -9.87 3.13
CA ALA A 3 -7.19 -10.54 3.83
C ALA A 3 -6.30 -11.35 2.86
N GLU A 4 -6.91 -11.92 1.82
CA GLU A 4 -6.26 -12.69 0.78
C GLU A 4 -5.31 -11.81 -0.04
N LEU A 5 -5.76 -10.60 -0.42
CA LEU A 5 -4.93 -9.67 -1.18
C LEU A 5 -3.78 -9.14 -0.32
N LEU A 6 -4.03 -8.80 0.94
CA LEU A 6 -2.97 -8.38 1.86
C LEU A 6 -1.91 -9.48 2.05
N LYS A 7 -2.34 -10.74 2.15
CA LYS A 7 -1.41 -11.88 2.21
C LYS A 7 -0.61 -12.00 0.93
N ALA A 8 -1.25 -11.94 -0.24
CA ALA A 8 -0.58 -12.05 -1.53
C ALA A 8 0.47 -10.96 -1.73
N LEU A 9 0.17 -9.71 -1.36
CA LEU A 9 1.15 -8.60 -1.44
C LEU A 9 2.35 -8.85 -0.52
N ARG A 10 2.13 -9.27 0.73
CA ARG A 10 3.20 -9.58 1.68
C ARG A 10 4.05 -10.77 1.25
N ASP A 11 3.47 -11.75 0.58
CA ASP A 11 4.18 -12.91 0.05
C ASP A 11 5.15 -12.52 -1.08
N VAL A 12 4.86 -11.44 -1.82
CA VAL A 12 5.72 -10.94 -2.92
C VAL A 12 6.81 -9.99 -2.41
N VAL A 13 6.44 -8.94 -1.68
CA VAL A 13 7.40 -7.87 -1.31
C VAL A 13 7.95 -8.00 0.11
N GLY A 14 7.45 -8.93 0.92
CA GLY A 14 7.77 -9.02 2.36
C GLY A 14 6.79 -8.21 3.22
N ARG A 15 6.66 -8.59 4.50
CA ARG A 15 5.65 -8.02 5.40
C ARG A 15 5.91 -6.56 5.71
N GLU A 16 7.17 -6.22 5.93
CA GLU A 16 7.67 -4.88 6.26
C GLU A 16 7.54 -3.88 5.10
N HIS A 17 7.30 -4.38 3.88
CA HIS A 17 7.19 -3.58 2.67
C HIS A 17 5.75 -3.27 2.25
N VAL A 18 4.74 -3.55 3.10
CA VAL A 18 3.32 -3.30 2.82
C VAL A 18 2.68 -2.44 3.90
N LEU A 19 2.32 -1.21 3.56
CA LEU A 19 1.46 -0.35 4.36
C LEU A 19 -0.01 -0.62 4.02
N HIS A 20 -0.84 -0.78 5.04
CA HIS A 20 -2.28 -1.00 4.87
C HIS A 20 -3.12 -0.46 6.03
N LYS A 21 -2.47 0.14 7.04
CA LYS A 21 -3.21 0.78 8.14
C LYS A 21 -3.67 2.15 7.69
N PRO A 22 -4.90 2.57 8.00
CA PRO A 22 -5.42 3.87 7.54
C PRO A 22 -4.49 5.04 7.86
N GLU A 23 -3.93 5.07 9.07
CA GLU A 23 -3.01 6.12 9.55
C GLU A 23 -1.72 6.25 8.72
N ASP A 24 -1.19 5.13 8.20
CA ASP A 24 0.01 5.12 7.36
C ASP A 24 -0.31 5.55 5.91
N LEU A 25 -1.58 5.41 5.49
CA LEU A 25 -2.02 5.64 4.13
C LEU A 25 -2.45 7.09 3.87
N LEU A 26 -2.70 7.88 4.93
CA LEU A 26 -3.14 9.27 4.82
C LEU A 26 -2.17 10.13 4.00
N VAL A 27 -0.87 9.85 4.07
CA VAL A 27 0.16 10.59 3.31
C VAL A 27 0.11 10.30 1.80
N TYR A 28 -0.66 9.30 1.38
CA TYR A 28 -0.83 8.85 0.00
C TYR A 28 -2.21 9.16 -0.58
N GLU A 29 -3.03 9.99 0.09
CA GLU A 29 -4.36 10.36 -0.40
C GLU A 29 -4.35 11.30 -1.62
N LEU A 30 -3.22 11.92 -1.92
CA LEU A 30 -3.06 12.96 -2.93
C LEU A 30 -2.02 12.55 -3.98
N ASP A 31 -2.34 12.80 -5.24
CA ASP A 31 -1.48 12.56 -6.41
C ASP A 31 -0.91 13.86 -7.01
N GLY A 32 -1.10 15.00 -6.34
CA GLY A 32 -0.76 16.33 -6.84
C GLY A 32 -1.94 17.10 -7.43
N THR A 33 -3.16 16.53 -7.41
CA THR A 33 -4.41 17.23 -7.74
C THR A 33 -5.18 17.66 -6.49
N ILE A 34 -6.40 18.20 -6.68
CA ILE A 34 -7.33 18.49 -5.56
C ILE A 34 -8.11 17.25 -5.10
N ASP A 35 -8.13 16.20 -5.92
CA ASP A 35 -8.89 15.00 -5.65
C ASP A 35 -8.19 14.16 -4.60
N ARG A 36 -9.00 13.56 -3.71
CA ARG A 36 -8.52 12.72 -2.61
C ARG A 36 -9.08 11.33 -2.75
N SER A 37 -8.21 10.34 -2.61
CA SER A 37 -8.63 8.94 -2.51
C SER A 37 -7.62 8.17 -1.67
N LEU A 38 -8.09 7.59 -0.57
CA LEU A 38 -7.26 6.73 0.25
C LEU A 38 -7.02 5.39 -0.48
N PRO A 39 -5.76 4.98 -0.70
CA PRO A 39 -5.48 3.67 -1.28
C PRO A 39 -5.78 2.54 -0.28
N ASP A 40 -5.99 1.32 -0.77
CA ASP A 40 -6.15 0.14 0.08
C ASP A 40 -4.83 -0.35 0.69
N ALA A 41 -3.71 -0.13 -0.01
CA ALA A 41 -2.35 -0.43 0.44
C ALA A 41 -1.30 0.33 -0.38
N VAL A 42 -0.10 0.47 0.17
CA VAL A 42 1.11 0.95 -0.52
C VAL A 42 2.21 -0.09 -0.36
N VAL A 43 2.90 -0.42 -1.45
CA VAL A 43 3.98 -1.42 -1.48
C VAL A 43 5.32 -0.79 -1.85
N PHE A 44 6.39 -1.24 -1.21
CA PHE A 44 7.77 -0.78 -1.46
C PHE A 44 8.62 -1.94 -2.00
N PRO A 45 8.66 -2.17 -3.32
CA PRO A 45 9.50 -3.21 -3.89
C PRO A 45 10.98 -2.92 -3.61
N ALA A 46 11.75 -3.94 -3.25
CA ALA A 46 13.17 -3.83 -2.98
C ALA A 46 14.05 -3.94 -4.25
N ASN A 47 13.49 -4.50 -5.32
CA ASN A 47 14.17 -4.72 -6.60
C ASN A 47 13.15 -4.74 -7.75
N THR A 48 13.62 -5.04 -8.96
CA THR A 48 12.83 -5.06 -10.20
C THR A 48 12.44 -6.47 -10.65
N GLU A 49 12.78 -7.50 -9.88
CA GLU A 49 12.48 -8.91 -10.19
C GLU A 49 11.10 -9.33 -9.67
#